data_AF-A0A955CSU4-F1
#
_entry.id   AF-A0A955CSU4-F1
#
_cell.length_a   1.000
_cell.length_b   1.000
_cell.length_c   1.000
_cell.angle_alpha   90.00
_cell.angle_beta   90.00
_cell.angle_gamma   90.00
#
_symmetry.space_group_name_H-M   'P 1'
#
loop_
_entity.id
_entity.type
_entity.pdbx_description
1 polymer ?
#
loop_
_entity_poly.entity_id
_entity_poly.type
_entity_poly.pdbx_seq_one_letter_code
_entity_poly.pdbx_strand_id
1 'polypeptide(L)'
;MPTRLTISVPSDYVLARDVCSYGYFLLAPNFWVPETGTFWRVLTLDSGPVRVGITQHAAKDWDLSSTQRHTKKLPKKLKDATGKSLRVTANRELSKDDTAQTKAQIKRMLRLDEPAVTLQQYHKLDTRFRQCGRGRLMRSPTLFEDIIKTVTSCNVQWPSTITMNARLCDVVGKRIEPSARARDAAHVNMPVPEHAFPTPEQLARTRVTTLRARCRTGYRDARIIELAKLFAMRGKRPPTLDAAWFEDPKISDDDLRAALIDLPGIGPYAANNIMQLLGRYHLLPLDTETVRHGKGYLELQGTDAQIMKKVKAYYERLGEHAFRSYWFELMDDYQTRKGPSWTWSHRVAGSFTASKLD
;
A
#
# COMPACT_ATOMS: atom_id res chain seq x y z
N MET A 1 30.11 3.67 -1.30
CA MET A 1 29.30 4.92 -1.15
C MET A 1 27.81 4.59 -1.15
N PRO A 2 26.89 5.41 -0.63
CA PRO A 2 25.45 5.15 -0.75
C PRO A 2 25.04 5.05 -2.22
N THR A 3 24.37 3.95 -2.60
CA THR A 3 23.96 3.75 -3.99
C THR A 3 22.85 4.72 -4.40
N ARG A 4 22.97 5.31 -5.58
CA ARG A 4 21.90 6.08 -6.24
C ARG A 4 21.45 5.33 -7.48
N LEU A 5 20.15 5.11 -7.60
CA LEU A 5 19.54 4.44 -8.75
C LEU A 5 18.57 5.36 -9.45
N THR A 6 18.38 5.12 -10.74
CA THR A 6 17.29 5.69 -11.53
C THR A 6 16.37 4.57 -11.97
N ILE A 7 15.06 4.78 -11.83
CA ILE A 7 14.02 3.84 -12.26
C ILE A 7 13.11 4.58 -13.24
N SER A 8 13.09 4.11 -14.49
CA SER A 8 12.13 4.56 -15.50
C SER A 8 10.71 4.17 -15.09
N VAL A 9 9.74 5.02 -15.41
CA VAL A 9 8.33 4.84 -15.05
C VAL A 9 7.45 4.95 -16.28
N PRO A 10 6.20 4.43 -16.23
CA PRO A 10 5.21 4.70 -17.25
C PRO A 10 5.03 6.21 -17.49
N SER A 11 4.72 6.59 -18.73
CA SER A 11 4.61 8.00 -19.15
C SER A 11 3.54 8.79 -18.39
N ASP A 12 2.57 8.10 -17.78
CA ASP A 12 1.49 8.66 -16.98
C ASP A 12 1.78 8.72 -15.47
N TYR A 13 2.90 8.16 -15.01
CA TYR A 13 3.19 7.95 -13.60
C TYR A 13 3.60 9.24 -12.88
N VAL A 14 3.02 9.45 -11.70
CA VAL A 14 3.30 10.58 -10.80
C VAL A 14 3.43 10.05 -9.38
N LEU A 15 4.64 10.09 -8.81
CA LEU A 15 4.97 9.50 -7.51
C LEU A 15 4.00 9.95 -6.42
N ALA A 16 3.83 11.26 -6.21
CA ALA A 16 2.98 11.78 -5.15
C ALA A 16 1.51 11.35 -5.29
N ARG A 17 0.98 11.26 -6.52
CA ARG A 17 -0.39 10.80 -6.79
C ARG A 17 -0.52 9.29 -6.55
N ASP A 18 0.42 8.53 -7.10
CA ASP A 18 0.29 7.08 -7.23
C ASP A 18 0.78 6.34 -5.99
N VAL A 19 1.79 6.85 -5.27
CA VAL A 19 2.21 6.25 -3.98
C VAL A 19 1.21 6.55 -2.89
N CYS A 20 0.56 7.72 -2.90
CA CYS A 20 -0.43 8.10 -1.90
C CYS A 20 -1.85 7.63 -2.25
N SER A 21 -1.99 6.69 -3.20
CA SER A 21 -3.27 6.25 -3.76
C SER A 21 -4.08 5.30 -2.89
N TYR A 22 -3.46 4.64 -1.90
CA TYR A 22 -4.08 3.64 -1.04
C TYR A 22 -3.51 3.72 0.37
N GLY A 23 -4.29 3.45 1.42
CA GLY A 23 -3.91 3.72 2.82
C GLY A 23 -2.57 3.12 3.29
N TYR A 24 -2.02 2.12 2.57
CA TYR A 24 -0.77 1.47 2.88
C TYR A 24 0.46 2.40 2.90
N PHE A 25 0.44 3.55 2.22
CA PHE A 25 1.57 4.50 2.29
C PHE A 25 1.76 5.10 3.70
N LEU A 26 0.72 5.05 4.53
CA LEU A 26 0.73 5.49 5.94
C LEU A 26 1.03 4.34 6.92
N LEU A 27 1.15 3.11 6.44
CA LEU A 27 1.47 1.94 7.27
C LEU A 27 2.97 1.65 7.21
N ALA A 28 3.58 1.48 8.39
CA ALA A 28 4.97 1.06 8.49
C ALA A 28 5.27 -0.20 7.63
N PRO A 29 6.47 -0.31 7.04
CA PRO A 29 7.62 0.59 7.18
C PRO A 29 7.61 1.75 6.17
N ASN A 30 6.47 2.04 5.54
CA ASN A 30 6.34 3.18 4.62
C ASN A 30 6.32 4.49 5.39
N PHE A 31 6.98 5.51 4.83
CA PHE A 31 7.04 6.85 5.40
C PHE A 31 7.08 7.92 4.32
N TRP A 32 5.92 8.53 4.05
CA TRP A 32 5.81 9.67 3.15
C TRP A 32 6.10 10.99 3.86
N VAL A 33 6.93 11.83 3.23
CA VAL A 33 7.29 13.17 3.72
C VAL A 33 6.72 14.23 2.76
N PRO A 34 5.54 14.79 3.06
CA PRO A 34 4.90 15.81 2.22
C PRO A 34 5.78 17.03 1.94
N GLU A 35 6.63 17.43 2.89
CA GLU A 35 7.46 18.63 2.79
C GLU A 35 8.54 18.50 1.70
N THR A 36 8.96 17.26 1.41
CA THR A 36 10.03 16.98 0.44
C THR A 36 9.56 16.17 -0.77
N GLY A 37 8.31 15.71 -0.77
CA GLY A 37 7.79 14.81 -1.80
C GLY A 37 8.57 13.48 -1.86
N THR A 38 9.10 13.03 -0.72
CA THR A 38 9.94 11.83 -0.63
C THR A 38 9.20 10.69 0.03
N PHE A 39 9.22 9.52 -0.61
CA PHE A 39 8.76 8.28 -0.03
C PHE A 39 9.94 7.48 0.51
N TRP A 40 9.99 7.28 1.82
CA TRP A 40 10.98 6.44 2.50
C TRP A 40 10.39 5.09 2.87
N ARG A 41 11.20 4.03 2.77
CA ARG A 41 10.91 2.77 3.45
C ARG A 41 12.16 1.93 3.66
N VAL A 42 12.05 0.93 4.52
CA VAL A 42 13.01 -0.17 4.57
C VAL A 42 12.50 -1.32 3.70
N LEU A 43 13.35 -1.82 2.81
CA LEU A 43 13.16 -3.04 2.01
C LEU A 43 13.96 -4.17 2.64
N THR A 44 13.42 -5.39 2.57
CA THR A 44 14.16 -6.59 2.97
C THR A 44 14.77 -7.21 1.71
N LEU A 45 16.10 -7.28 1.68
CA LEU A 45 16.86 -7.99 0.64
C LEU A 45 17.50 -9.23 1.25
N ASP A 46 17.97 -10.16 0.42
CA ASP A 46 18.65 -11.37 0.91
C ASP A 46 19.91 -11.07 1.73
N SER A 47 20.64 -10.01 1.37
CA SER A 47 21.81 -9.53 2.10
C SER A 47 21.49 -8.76 3.39
N GLY A 48 20.20 -8.50 3.65
CA GLY A 48 19.72 -7.73 4.79
C GLY A 48 19.03 -6.42 4.41
N PRO A 49 18.42 -5.74 5.39
CA PRO A 49 17.54 -4.61 5.13
C PRO A 49 18.31 -3.41 4.55
N VAL A 50 17.63 -2.66 3.68
CA VAL A 50 18.10 -1.40 3.10
C VAL A 50 17.02 -0.35 3.25
N ARG A 51 17.39 0.85 3.70
CA ARG A 51 16.49 2.00 3.65
C ARG A 51 16.66 2.71 2.31
N VAL A 52 15.53 2.91 1.61
CA VAL A 52 15.47 3.64 0.35
C VAL A 52 14.63 4.92 0.49
N GLY A 53 15.10 6.00 -0.14
CA GLY A 53 14.33 7.23 -0.36
C GLY A 53 14.02 7.40 -1.84
N ILE A 54 12.76 7.62 -2.20
CA ILE A 54 12.27 7.69 -3.57
C ILE A 54 11.70 9.08 -3.82
N THR A 55 12.17 9.74 -4.88
CA THR A 55 11.69 11.06 -5.34
C THR A 55 11.50 11.06 -6.85
N GLN A 56 10.59 11.91 -7.35
CA GLN A 56 10.44 12.15 -8.81
C GLN A 56 10.86 13.57 -9.21
N HIS A 57 10.85 14.51 -8.27
CA HIS A 57 11.17 15.93 -8.47
C HIS A 57 12.53 16.28 -7.88
N ALA A 58 13.24 17.27 -8.44
CA ALA A 58 14.40 17.81 -7.72
C ALA A 58 13.88 18.54 -6.47
N ALA A 59 14.70 18.61 -5.41
CA ALA A 59 14.26 19.23 -4.14
C ALA A 59 13.71 20.66 -4.34
N LYS A 60 14.33 21.44 -5.23
CA LYS A 60 13.92 22.81 -5.59
C LYS A 60 12.58 22.90 -6.37
N ASP A 61 12.14 21.80 -6.99
CA ASP A 61 10.95 21.78 -7.84
C ASP A 61 9.70 21.32 -7.07
N TRP A 62 9.88 20.79 -5.85
CA TRP A 62 8.79 20.39 -4.98
C TRP A 62 8.28 21.57 -4.17
N ASP A 63 6.95 21.73 -4.12
CA ASP A 63 6.30 22.79 -3.36
C ASP A 63 4.91 22.34 -2.93
N LEU A 64 4.82 22.03 -1.64
CA LEU A 64 3.59 21.57 -1.02
C LEU A 64 2.49 22.63 -1.07
N SER A 65 2.82 23.91 -0.87
CA SER A 65 1.82 25.00 -0.81
C SER A 65 1.02 25.13 -2.11
N SER A 66 1.66 24.92 -3.26
CA SER A 66 1.03 24.96 -4.58
C SER A 66 0.20 23.71 -4.92
N THR A 67 0.26 22.65 -4.10
CA THR A 67 -0.38 21.35 -4.34
C THR A 67 -1.39 20.95 -3.27
N GLN A 68 -1.70 21.85 -2.32
CA GLN A 68 -2.60 21.60 -1.19
C GLN A 68 -4.09 21.70 -1.51
N ARG A 69 -4.49 22.36 -2.60
CA ARG A 69 -5.91 22.48 -2.95
C ARG A 69 -6.42 21.18 -3.57
N HIS A 70 -7.49 20.62 -3.02
CA HIS A 70 -8.20 19.51 -3.65
C HIS A 70 -8.89 20.01 -4.91
N THR A 71 -8.49 19.49 -6.08
CA THR A 71 -9.10 19.84 -7.36
C THR A 71 -9.30 18.59 -8.21
N LYS A 72 -10.25 18.65 -9.15
CA LYS A 72 -10.49 17.58 -10.13
C LYS A 72 -9.32 17.36 -11.11
N LYS A 73 -8.37 18.30 -11.18
CA LYS A 73 -7.22 18.28 -12.09
C LYS A 73 -5.93 18.02 -11.32
N LEU A 74 -4.96 17.41 -11.99
CA LEU A 74 -3.63 17.28 -11.42
C LEU A 74 -2.94 18.66 -11.34
N PRO A 75 -2.39 19.06 -10.17
CA PRO A 75 -1.64 20.32 -10.04
C PRO A 75 -0.49 20.42 -11.05
N LYS A 76 -0.21 21.64 -11.54
CA LYS A 76 0.80 21.88 -12.60
C LYS A 76 2.16 21.27 -12.26
N LYS A 77 2.68 21.48 -11.04
CA LYS A 77 3.99 20.94 -10.63
C LYS A 77 4.04 19.41 -10.68
N LEU A 78 2.96 18.73 -10.29
CA LEU A 78 2.85 17.26 -10.41
C LEU A 78 2.74 16.85 -11.88
N LYS A 79 1.96 17.58 -12.67
CA LYS A 79 1.82 17.36 -14.11
C LYS A 79 3.18 17.46 -14.82
N ASP A 80 3.99 18.45 -14.49
CA ASP A 80 5.32 18.68 -15.09
C ASP A 80 6.34 17.59 -14.77
N ALA A 81 6.09 16.71 -13.79
CA ALA A 81 6.93 15.54 -13.51
C ALA A 81 6.36 14.21 -13.98
N THR A 82 5.19 14.23 -14.60
CA THR A 82 4.56 13.04 -15.16
C THR A 82 5.51 12.31 -16.10
N GLY A 83 5.71 11.02 -15.86
CA GLY A 83 6.61 10.17 -16.66
C GLY A 83 8.12 10.39 -16.42
N LYS A 84 8.53 11.35 -15.59
CA LYS A 84 9.96 11.50 -15.24
C LYS A 84 10.41 10.34 -14.38
N SER A 85 11.64 9.88 -14.60
CA SER A 85 12.23 8.77 -13.85
C SER A 85 12.34 9.06 -12.36
N LEU A 86 12.19 8.02 -11.55
CA LEU A 86 12.39 8.09 -10.10
C LEU A 86 13.88 8.09 -9.77
N ARG A 87 14.27 8.93 -8.81
CA ARG A 87 15.57 8.86 -8.13
C ARG A 87 15.41 8.10 -6.84
N VAL A 88 16.24 7.06 -6.66
CA VAL A 88 16.27 6.23 -5.46
C VAL A 88 17.62 6.37 -4.79
N THR A 89 17.63 6.69 -3.50
CA THR A 89 18.85 6.71 -2.67
C THR A 89 18.78 5.57 -1.66
N ALA A 90 19.84 4.76 -1.58
CA ALA A 90 19.97 3.71 -0.57
C ALA A 90 20.87 4.19 0.58
N ASN A 91 20.64 3.72 1.80
CA ASN A 91 21.49 4.05 2.96
C ASN A 91 22.86 3.35 2.96
N ARG A 92 23.07 2.37 2.06
CA ARG A 92 24.32 1.63 1.89
C ARG A 92 24.62 1.39 0.42
N GLU A 93 25.79 0.84 0.17
CA GLU A 93 26.13 0.32 -1.15
C GLU A 93 25.35 -0.97 -1.43
N LEU A 94 24.88 -1.11 -2.66
CA LEU A 94 24.13 -2.27 -3.13
C LEU A 94 24.97 -3.06 -4.12
N SER A 95 25.02 -4.37 -3.90
CA SER A 95 25.52 -5.32 -4.91
C SER A 95 24.63 -5.31 -6.16
N LYS A 96 25.05 -6.01 -7.20
CA LYS A 96 24.24 -6.20 -8.41
C LYS A 96 22.89 -6.87 -8.08
N ASP A 97 22.92 -7.88 -7.22
CA ASP A 97 21.71 -8.64 -6.83
C ASP A 97 20.79 -7.80 -5.94
N ASP A 98 21.36 -7.07 -4.97
CA ASP A 98 20.59 -6.13 -4.13
C ASP A 98 19.94 -5.03 -4.96
N THR A 99 20.65 -4.54 -5.98
CA THR A 99 20.13 -3.55 -6.92
C THR A 99 18.95 -4.12 -7.73
N ALA A 100 19.06 -5.36 -8.20
CA ALA A 100 17.99 -6.02 -8.93
C ALA A 100 16.75 -6.26 -8.03
N GLN A 101 16.95 -6.78 -6.82
CA GLN A 101 15.88 -6.98 -5.85
C GLN A 101 15.20 -5.67 -5.45
N THR A 102 15.98 -4.61 -5.19
CA THR A 102 15.47 -3.27 -4.88
C THR A 102 14.60 -2.74 -6.01
N LYS A 103 15.05 -2.85 -7.27
CA LYS A 103 14.27 -2.42 -8.44
C LYS A 103 12.98 -3.23 -8.60
N ALA A 104 13.03 -4.56 -8.43
CA ALA A 104 11.86 -5.42 -8.52
C ALA A 104 10.80 -5.08 -7.46
N GLN A 105 11.24 -4.92 -6.21
CA GLN A 105 10.39 -4.54 -5.08
C GLN A 105 9.75 -3.15 -5.29
N ILE A 106 10.51 -2.15 -5.74
CA ILE A 106 9.97 -0.83 -6.04
C ILE A 106 8.98 -0.88 -7.21
N LYS A 107 9.29 -1.64 -8.27
CA LYS A 107 8.40 -1.82 -9.42
C LYS A 107 7.04 -2.38 -9.00
N ARG A 108 7.04 -3.43 -8.17
CA ARG A 108 5.84 -4.06 -7.62
C ARG A 108 5.05 -3.09 -6.73
N MET A 109 5.73 -2.48 -5.76
CA MET A 109 5.13 -1.61 -4.74
C MET A 109 4.43 -0.40 -5.37
N LEU A 110 5.07 0.21 -6.36
CA LEU A 110 4.60 1.42 -7.03
C LEU A 110 3.72 1.13 -8.26
N ARG A 111 3.36 -0.13 -8.55
CA ARG A 111 2.58 -0.52 -9.74
C ARG A 111 3.15 0.01 -11.05
N LEU A 112 4.48 -0.02 -11.19
CA LEU A 112 5.15 0.39 -12.44
C LEU A 112 5.05 -0.69 -13.53
N ASP A 113 4.63 -1.90 -13.13
CA ASP A 113 4.35 -3.07 -13.98
C ASP A 113 2.95 -3.06 -14.60
N GLU A 114 2.04 -2.22 -14.11
CA GLU A 114 0.67 -2.17 -14.61
C GLU A 114 0.61 -1.57 -16.05
N PRO A 115 0.05 -2.31 -17.03
CA PRO A 115 0.03 -1.88 -18.42
C PRO A 115 -0.69 -0.55 -18.65
N ALA A 116 -0.19 0.25 -19.58
CA ALA A 116 -0.82 1.52 -19.97
C ALA A 116 -2.25 1.31 -20.50
N VAL A 117 -2.50 0.19 -21.20
CA VAL A 117 -3.83 -0.15 -21.72
C VAL A 117 -4.87 -0.31 -20.61
N THR A 118 -4.50 -0.88 -19.45
CA THR A 118 -5.42 -1.02 -18.31
C THR A 118 -5.90 0.34 -17.83
N LEU A 119 -5.01 1.33 -17.76
CA LEU A 119 -5.37 2.69 -17.33
C LEU A 119 -6.18 3.43 -18.40
N GLN A 120 -5.87 3.23 -19.68
CA GLN A 120 -6.64 3.80 -20.78
C GLN A 120 -8.08 3.25 -20.81
N GLN A 121 -8.25 1.95 -20.60
CA GLN A 121 -9.56 1.31 -20.46
C GLN A 121 -10.32 1.88 -19.27
N TYR A 122 -9.65 2.01 -18.12
CA TYR A 122 -10.24 2.62 -16.94
C TYR A 122 -10.71 4.06 -17.18
N HIS A 123 -9.87 4.92 -17.75
CA HIS A 123 -10.23 6.32 -18.02
C HIS A 123 -11.26 6.51 -19.13
N LYS A 124 -11.42 5.51 -20.01
CA LYS A 124 -12.51 5.47 -20.98
C LYS A 124 -13.83 5.09 -20.31
N LEU A 125 -13.79 4.13 -19.38
CA LEU A 125 -14.96 3.66 -18.64
C LEU A 125 -15.45 4.65 -17.58
N ASP A 126 -14.53 5.28 -16.84
CA ASP A 126 -14.82 6.26 -15.82
C ASP A 126 -14.01 7.56 -16.04
N THR A 127 -14.64 8.50 -16.74
CA THR A 127 -14.02 9.75 -17.17
C THR A 127 -13.73 10.72 -16.02
N ARG A 128 -14.33 10.52 -14.83
CA ARG A 128 -14.15 11.38 -13.65
C ARG A 128 -12.68 11.43 -13.22
N PHE A 129 -11.96 10.32 -13.36
CA PHE A 129 -10.56 10.19 -12.93
C PHE A 129 -9.55 10.49 -14.05
N ARG A 130 -10.00 10.71 -15.28
CA ARG A 130 -9.13 10.98 -16.44
C ARG A 130 -8.31 12.26 -16.28
N GLN A 131 -8.91 13.33 -15.75
CA GLN A 131 -8.24 14.63 -15.64
C GLN A 131 -7.16 14.70 -14.55
N CYS A 132 -7.34 13.94 -13.46
CA CYS A 132 -6.33 13.80 -12.40
C CYS A 132 -5.35 12.65 -12.68
N GLY A 133 -5.70 11.75 -13.61
CA GLY A 133 -4.91 10.60 -14.01
C GLY A 133 -4.86 9.48 -12.97
N ARG A 134 -5.75 9.48 -11.96
CA ARG A 134 -5.79 8.40 -10.95
C ARG A 134 -6.20 7.07 -11.59
N GLY A 135 -5.60 5.99 -11.10
CA GLY A 135 -5.75 4.64 -11.63
C GLY A 135 -4.77 3.69 -10.94
N ARG A 136 -3.57 4.21 -10.68
CA ARG A 136 -2.53 3.72 -9.75
C ARG A 136 -3.07 3.31 -8.39
N LEU A 137 -2.92 2.05 -7.94
CA LEU A 137 -3.15 1.66 -6.54
C LEU A 137 -1.90 1.01 -5.95
N MET A 138 -1.20 1.74 -5.07
CA MET A 138 0.03 1.24 -4.47
C MET A 138 -0.22 -0.03 -3.64
N ARG A 139 0.80 -0.88 -3.56
CA ARG A 139 0.79 -2.13 -2.77
C ARG A 139 2.14 -2.30 -2.08
N SER A 140 2.31 -3.35 -1.29
CA SER A 140 3.59 -3.62 -0.62
C SER A 140 4.65 -4.15 -1.61
N PRO A 141 5.93 -4.27 -1.22
CA PRO A 141 6.95 -4.92 -2.03
C PRO A 141 6.83 -6.44 -2.17
N THR A 142 5.99 -7.08 -1.34
CA THR A 142 5.77 -8.52 -1.36
C THR A 142 4.29 -8.83 -1.12
N LEU A 143 3.81 -9.95 -1.67
CA LEU A 143 2.48 -10.47 -1.36
C LEU A 143 2.31 -10.77 0.13
N PHE A 144 3.34 -11.28 0.78
CA PHE A 144 3.28 -11.56 2.21
C PHE A 144 2.97 -10.31 3.04
N GLU A 145 3.65 -9.20 2.78
CA GLU A 145 3.37 -7.92 3.45
C GLU A 145 1.96 -7.42 3.15
N ASP A 146 1.45 -7.59 1.92
CA ASP A 146 0.07 -7.28 1.56
C ASP A 146 -0.93 -8.07 2.43
N ILE A 147 -0.77 -9.39 2.51
CA ILE A 147 -1.68 -10.26 3.27
C ILE A 147 -1.66 -9.91 4.76
N ILE A 148 -0.48 -9.74 5.37
CA ILE A 148 -0.40 -9.40 6.79
C ILE A 148 -0.99 -8.01 7.06
N LYS A 149 -0.76 -7.03 6.17
CA LYS A 149 -1.40 -5.71 6.29
C LYS A 149 -2.92 -5.80 6.20
N THR A 150 -3.47 -6.59 5.28
CA THR A 150 -4.92 -6.86 5.21
C THR A 150 -5.43 -7.52 6.50
N VAL A 151 -4.75 -8.52 7.05
CA VAL A 151 -5.13 -9.16 8.33
C VAL A 151 -5.18 -8.12 9.45
N THR A 152 -4.16 -7.26 9.54
CA THR A 152 -4.10 -6.21 10.57
C THR A 152 -5.11 -5.08 10.37
N SER A 153 -5.74 -4.95 9.19
CA SER A 153 -6.80 -3.96 8.95
C SER A 153 -8.22 -4.50 9.12
N CYS A 154 -8.41 -5.82 9.19
CA CYS A 154 -9.73 -6.42 9.34
C CYS A 154 -10.28 -6.20 10.75
N ASN A 155 -11.55 -5.77 10.88
CA ASN A 155 -12.28 -5.64 12.15
C ASN A 155 -11.55 -4.80 13.21
N VAL A 156 -10.90 -3.70 12.80
CA VAL A 156 -10.28 -2.73 13.69
C VAL A 156 -10.49 -1.32 13.19
N GLN A 157 -10.33 -0.35 14.09
CA GLN A 157 -10.21 1.06 13.71
C GLN A 157 -8.80 1.34 13.16
N TRP A 158 -8.71 2.25 12.20
CA TRP A 158 -7.46 2.57 11.50
C TRP A 158 -6.25 2.89 12.39
N PRO A 159 -6.37 3.62 13.53
CA PRO A 159 -5.23 3.82 14.44
C PRO A 159 -4.65 2.52 15.00
N SER A 160 -5.48 1.49 15.19
CA SER A 160 -5.03 0.16 15.61
C SER A 160 -4.25 -0.53 14.49
N THR A 161 -4.70 -0.42 13.23
CA THR A 161 -3.96 -0.88 12.04
C THR A 161 -2.57 -0.26 11.96
N ILE A 162 -2.48 1.07 12.11
CA ILE A 162 -1.21 1.80 12.14
C ILE A 162 -0.30 1.26 13.25
N THR A 163 -0.85 1.15 14.47
CA THR A 163 -0.09 0.70 15.65
C THR A 163 0.42 -0.72 15.49
N MET A 164 -0.42 -1.66 15.02
CA MET A 164 -0.01 -3.05 14.81
C MET A 164 1.12 -3.15 13.78
N ASN A 165 1.02 -2.46 12.64
CA ASN A 165 2.05 -2.50 11.61
C ASN A 165 3.37 -1.88 12.08
N ALA A 166 3.31 -0.74 12.79
CA ALA A 166 4.50 -0.13 13.38
C ALA A 166 5.18 -1.09 14.38
N ARG A 167 4.40 -1.69 15.28
CA ARG A 167 4.94 -2.62 16.28
C ARG A 167 5.42 -3.94 15.68
N LEU A 168 4.83 -4.43 14.59
CA LEU A 168 5.36 -5.59 13.85
C LEU A 168 6.77 -5.28 13.35
N CYS A 169 6.98 -4.10 12.75
CA CYS A 169 8.31 -3.67 12.33
C CYS A 169 9.26 -3.53 13.54
N ASP A 170 8.87 -2.81 14.59
CA ASP A 170 9.76 -2.51 15.72
C ASP A 170 10.12 -3.72 16.59
N VAL A 171 9.21 -4.69 16.73
CA VAL A 171 9.38 -5.83 17.65
C VAL A 171 9.99 -7.03 16.93
N VAL A 172 9.66 -7.23 15.65
CA VAL A 172 10.00 -8.45 14.90
C VAL A 172 10.86 -8.15 13.68
N GLY A 173 10.66 -6.99 13.06
CA GLY A 173 11.38 -6.55 11.87
C GLY A 173 12.88 -6.37 12.12
N LYS A 174 13.70 -6.72 11.13
CA LYS A 174 15.15 -6.52 11.24
C LYS A 174 15.47 -5.02 11.16
N ARG A 175 16.24 -4.52 12.11
CA ARG A 175 16.73 -3.14 12.10
C ARG A 175 17.81 -2.98 11.02
N ILE A 176 17.85 -1.82 10.37
CA ILE A 176 18.98 -1.44 9.53
C ILE A 176 20.23 -1.29 10.41
N GLU A 177 21.37 -1.80 9.95
CA GLU A 177 22.63 -1.55 10.64
C GLU A 177 22.94 -0.04 10.64
N PRO A 178 23.43 0.53 11.75
CA PRO A 178 23.88 1.92 11.78
C PRO A 178 25.01 2.10 10.77
N SER A 179 24.80 2.88 9.70
CA SER A 179 25.91 3.27 8.83
C SER A 179 26.69 4.43 9.46
N ALA A 180 28.01 4.48 9.30
CA ALA A 180 28.85 5.57 9.80
C ALA A 180 28.36 6.97 9.33
N ARG A 181 27.77 7.06 8.13
CA ARG A 181 27.14 8.26 7.57
C ARG A 181 25.67 8.48 7.94
N ALA A 182 24.99 7.49 8.52
CA ALA A 182 23.63 7.69 9.04
C ALA A 182 23.62 8.60 10.27
N ARG A 183 24.77 8.74 10.96
CA ARG A 183 24.99 9.77 11.98
C ARG A 183 24.95 11.18 11.39
N ASP A 184 25.31 11.36 10.11
CA ASP A 184 25.25 12.66 9.42
C ASP A 184 23.82 13.00 8.94
N ALA A 185 22.96 11.99 8.77
CA ALA A 185 21.52 12.19 8.50
C ALA A 185 20.75 12.69 9.73
N ALA A 186 21.39 12.73 10.93
CA ALA A 186 20.85 13.39 12.12
C ALA A 186 20.62 14.90 11.92
N HIS A 187 21.10 15.50 10.83
CA HIS A 187 20.79 16.87 10.45
C HIS A 187 19.39 17.06 9.84
N VAL A 188 18.71 15.98 9.45
CA VAL A 188 17.31 16.03 9.01
C VAL A 188 16.50 15.47 10.17
N ASN A 189 16.00 16.33 11.06
CA ASN A 189 15.24 15.98 12.26
C ASN A 189 13.85 15.37 11.91
N MET A 190 13.85 14.31 11.10
CA MET A 190 12.69 13.64 10.53
C MET A 190 12.74 12.16 10.89
N PRO A 191 11.71 11.62 11.57
CA PRO A 191 11.67 10.20 11.91
C PRO A 191 11.56 9.39 10.62
N VAL A 192 12.64 8.73 10.21
CA VAL A 192 12.67 7.83 9.06
C VAL A 192 12.62 6.37 9.54
N PRO A 193 12.08 5.43 8.73
CA PRO A 193 11.92 4.06 9.16
C PRO A 193 13.28 3.38 9.37
N GLU A 194 13.43 2.67 10.49
CA GLU A 194 14.66 1.95 10.86
C GLU A 194 14.51 0.43 10.82
N HIS A 195 13.28 -0.08 10.88
CA HIS A 195 12.99 -1.50 10.84
C HIS A 195 12.33 -1.88 9.53
N ALA A 196 12.73 -3.01 8.97
CA ALA A 196 12.01 -3.63 7.87
C ALA A 196 10.67 -4.21 8.33
N PHE A 197 9.76 -4.45 7.40
CA PHE A 197 8.62 -5.32 7.69
C PHE A 197 9.12 -6.75 8.00
N PRO A 198 8.53 -7.48 8.96
CA PRO A 198 8.95 -8.84 9.27
C PRO A 198 8.89 -9.77 8.05
N THR A 199 9.91 -10.60 7.90
CA THR A 199 9.88 -11.72 6.95
C THR A 199 8.95 -12.84 7.43
N PRO A 200 8.49 -13.72 6.52
CA PRO A 200 7.80 -14.94 6.91
C PRO A 200 8.56 -15.74 7.98
N GLU A 201 9.87 -15.91 7.83
CA GLU A 201 10.70 -16.70 8.75
C GLU A 201 10.75 -16.08 10.14
N GLN A 202 10.85 -14.75 10.23
CA GLN A 202 10.83 -14.04 11.51
C GLN A 202 9.47 -14.19 12.22
N LEU A 203 8.36 -14.01 11.51
CA LEU A 203 7.03 -14.17 12.09
C LEU A 203 6.73 -15.62 12.46
N ALA A 204 7.12 -16.59 11.62
CA ALA A 204 6.91 -18.01 11.87
C ALA A 204 7.61 -18.52 13.15
N ARG A 205 8.74 -17.90 13.52
CA ARG A 205 9.52 -18.20 14.74
C ARG A 205 9.07 -17.36 15.96
N THR A 206 8.20 -16.38 15.78
CA THR A 206 7.74 -15.52 16.86
C THR A 206 6.70 -16.24 17.72
N ARG A 207 6.70 -16.00 19.04
CA ARG A 207 5.68 -16.54 19.95
C ARG A 207 4.37 -15.78 19.79
N VAL A 208 3.23 -16.48 19.81
CA VAL A 208 1.87 -15.89 19.79
C VAL A 208 1.74 -14.79 20.85
N THR A 209 2.23 -15.05 22.07
CA THR A 209 2.20 -14.10 23.19
C THR A 209 2.99 -12.82 22.91
N THR A 210 4.09 -12.89 22.15
CA THR A 210 4.85 -11.72 21.73
C THR A 210 4.05 -10.85 20.78
N LEU A 211 3.39 -11.44 19.77
CA LEU A 211 2.53 -10.68 18.85
C LEU A 211 1.36 -10.03 19.59
N ARG A 212 0.69 -10.76 20.48
CA ARG A 212 -0.42 -10.24 21.29
C ARG A 212 0.01 -9.07 22.17
N ALA A 213 1.06 -9.26 22.98
CA ALA A 213 1.45 -8.32 24.02
C ALA A 213 2.21 -7.12 23.46
N ARG A 214 3.17 -7.36 22.55
CA ARG A 214 4.09 -6.33 22.05
C ARG A 214 3.71 -5.76 20.70
N CYS A 215 3.14 -6.57 19.81
CA CYS A 215 2.63 -6.12 18.51
C CYS A 215 1.16 -5.68 18.55
N ARG A 216 0.46 -5.93 19.67
CA ARG A 216 -0.93 -5.52 19.90
C ARG A 216 -1.92 -6.09 18.86
N THR A 217 -1.63 -7.28 18.34
CA THR A 217 -2.40 -7.91 17.24
C THR A 217 -3.78 -8.42 17.65
N GLY A 218 -4.06 -8.48 18.95
CA GLY A 218 -5.28 -9.10 19.48
C GLY A 218 -5.37 -10.57 19.07
N TYR A 219 -6.56 -11.03 18.71
CA TYR A 219 -6.84 -12.42 18.32
C TYR A 219 -6.17 -12.88 17.01
N ARG A 220 -5.54 -11.97 16.26
CA ARG A 220 -4.94 -12.25 14.93
C ARG A 220 -3.58 -12.93 15.04
N ASP A 221 -2.99 -12.95 16.23
CA ASP A 221 -1.64 -13.45 16.49
C ASP A 221 -1.36 -14.86 15.96
N ALA A 222 -2.21 -15.83 16.30
CA ALA A 222 -2.05 -17.22 15.88
C ALA A 222 -2.13 -17.35 14.35
N ARG A 223 -3.11 -16.67 13.73
CA ARG A 223 -3.30 -16.68 12.27
C ARG A 223 -2.14 -16.02 11.52
N ILE A 224 -1.58 -14.93 12.04
CA ILE A 224 -0.36 -14.31 11.49
C ILE A 224 0.80 -15.31 11.48
N ILE A 225 0.99 -16.09 12.56
CA ILE A 225 2.05 -17.11 12.63
C ILE A 225 1.78 -18.27 11.68
N GLU A 226 0.54 -18.72 11.55
CA GLU A 226 0.14 -19.78 10.61
C GLU A 226 0.41 -19.37 9.16
N LEU A 227 -0.02 -18.16 8.76
CA LEU A 227 0.29 -17.59 7.45
C LEU A 227 1.81 -17.49 7.23
N ALA A 228 2.55 -16.99 8.21
CA ALA A 228 4.00 -16.87 8.11
C ALA A 228 4.69 -18.23 7.92
N LYS A 229 4.22 -19.29 8.59
CA LYS A 229 4.72 -20.65 8.39
C LYS A 229 4.46 -21.16 6.98
N LEU A 230 3.29 -20.89 6.39
CA LEU A 230 2.98 -21.30 5.01
C LEU A 230 3.92 -20.64 3.99
N PHE A 231 4.28 -19.36 4.21
CA PHE A 231 5.22 -18.63 3.34
C PHE A 231 6.71 -18.99 3.58
N ALA A 232 7.09 -19.32 4.82
CA ALA A 232 8.49 -19.62 5.18
C ALA A 232 8.97 -20.99 4.69
N MET A 233 8.06 -21.92 4.38
CA MET A 233 8.40 -23.27 3.90
C MET A 233 8.77 -23.26 2.41
N ARG A 234 9.95 -22.73 2.06
CA ARG A 234 10.52 -22.92 0.71
C ARG A 234 10.97 -24.38 0.51
N GLY A 235 10.59 -25.00 -0.61
CA GLY A 235 11.17 -26.25 -1.09
C GLY A 235 10.58 -27.57 -0.59
N LYS A 236 9.55 -27.57 0.27
CA LYS A 236 8.74 -28.78 0.52
C LYS A 236 7.60 -28.83 -0.50
N ARG A 237 7.46 -29.96 -1.20
CA ARG A 237 6.36 -30.18 -2.15
C ARG A 237 5.11 -30.74 -1.44
N PRO A 238 3.92 -30.26 -1.80
CA PRO A 238 3.70 -29.06 -2.60
C PRO A 238 4.10 -27.80 -1.80
N PRO A 239 4.65 -26.76 -2.46
CA PRO A 239 4.81 -25.46 -1.81
C PRO A 239 3.44 -25.03 -1.29
N THR A 240 3.29 -24.82 0.02
CA THR A 240 1.96 -24.54 0.56
C THR A 240 1.46 -23.14 0.19
N LEU A 241 2.37 -22.21 -0.17
CA LEU A 241 2.01 -20.94 -0.82
C LEU A 241 3.16 -20.39 -1.67
N ASP A 242 3.02 -20.38 -2.99
CA ASP A 242 3.97 -19.73 -3.92
C ASP A 242 3.45 -18.35 -4.34
N ALA A 243 4.12 -17.29 -3.91
CA ALA A 243 3.73 -15.92 -4.27
C ALA A 243 3.71 -15.70 -5.79
N ALA A 244 4.54 -16.42 -6.56
CA ALA A 244 4.53 -16.31 -8.01
C ALA A 244 3.23 -16.83 -8.62
N TRP A 245 2.61 -17.87 -8.03
CA TRP A 245 1.31 -18.39 -8.48
C TRP A 245 0.19 -17.36 -8.26
N PHE A 246 0.15 -16.71 -7.08
CA PHE A 246 -0.84 -15.67 -6.77
C PHE A 246 -0.69 -14.41 -7.63
N GLU A 247 0.52 -14.16 -8.14
CA GLU A 247 0.83 -13.01 -8.98
C GLU A 247 0.80 -13.32 -10.48
N ASP A 248 0.57 -14.58 -10.88
CA ASP A 248 0.50 -14.96 -12.29
C ASP A 248 -0.81 -14.46 -12.92
N PRO A 249 -0.75 -13.61 -13.96
CA PRO A 249 -1.95 -13.12 -14.66
C PRO A 249 -2.77 -14.21 -15.34
N LYS A 250 -2.25 -15.43 -15.51
CA LYS A 250 -2.95 -16.56 -16.13
C LYS A 250 -3.90 -17.29 -15.18
N ILE A 251 -3.74 -17.12 -13.87
CA ILE A 251 -4.66 -17.73 -12.89
C ILE A 251 -5.99 -16.99 -12.93
N SER A 252 -7.07 -17.76 -12.98
CA SER A 252 -8.43 -17.22 -13.01
C SER A 252 -8.74 -16.50 -11.69
N ASP A 253 -9.59 -15.49 -11.77
CA ASP A 253 -9.96 -14.70 -10.60
C ASP A 253 -10.72 -15.53 -9.55
N ASP A 254 -11.49 -16.52 -10.00
CA ASP A 254 -12.22 -17.46 -9.12
C ASP A 254 -11.27 -18.40 -8.37
N ASP A 255 -10.31 -19.03 -9.08
CA ASP A 255 -9.32 -19.92 -8.45
C ASP A 255 -8.43 -19.16 -7.49
N LEU A 256 -7.98 -17.97 -7.89
CA LEU A 256 -7.15 -17.10 -7.07
C LEU A 256 -7.90 -16.70 -5.79
N ARG A 257 -9.17 -16.31 -5.92
CA ARG A 257 -10.00 -15.92 -4.78
C ARG A 257 -10.31 -17.10 -3.86
N ALA A 258 -10.60 -18.28 -4.41
CA ALA A 258 -10.82 -19.49 -3.63
C ALA A 258 -9.57 -19.83 -2.81
N ALA A 259 -8.40 -19.84 -3.44
CA ALA A 259 -7.13 -20.08 -2.76
C ALA A 259 -6.82 -19.04 -1.67
N LEU A 260 -7.20 -17.77 -1.87
CA LEU A 260 -7.09 -16.75 -0.83
C LEU A 260 -8.03 -17.01 0.35
N ILE A 261 -9.26 -17.46 0.13
CA ILE A 261 -10.23 -17.75 1.20
C ILE A 261 -9.80 -18.96 2.04
N ASP A 262 -9.13 -19.93 1.42
CA ASP A 262 -8.62 -21.11 2.12
C ASP A 262 -7.45 -20.79 3.08
N LEU A 263 -6.88 -19.58 2.99
CA LEU A 263 -5.82 -19.15 3.88
C LEU A 263 -6.31 -18.90 5.32
N PRO A 264 -5.51 -19.26 6.35
CA PRO A 264 -5.88 -19.06 7.75
C PRO A 264 -6.24 -17.60 8.08
N GLY A 265 -7.50 -17.38 8.46
CA GLY A 265 -8.00 -16.07 8.89
C GLY A 265 -8.34 -15.10 7.74
N ILE A 266 -8.38 -15.57 6.49
CA ILE A 266 -8.77 -14.78 5.33
C ILE A 266 -10.23 -15.08 4.96
N GLY A 267 -11.15 -14.21 5.38
CA GLY A 267 -12.55 -14.27 4.96
C GLY A 267 -12.81 -13.55 3.63
N PRO A 268 -14.06 -13.55 3.12
CA PRO A 268 -14.43 -12.93 1.85
C PRO A 268 -14.02 -11.46 1.71
N TYR A 269 -14.13 -10.66 2.78
CA TYR A 269 -13.65 -9.27 2.79
C TYR A 269 -12.15 -9.18 2.55
N ALA A 270 -11.36 -9.95 3.31
CA ALA A 270 -9.91 -9.92 3.23
C ALA A 270 -9.43 -10.43 1.86
N ALA A 271 -10.04 -11.50 1.34
CA ALA A 271 -9.76 -12.00 0.00
C ALA A 271 -10.01 -10.92 -1.07
N ASN A 272 -11.17 -10.26 -1.05
CA ASN A 272 -11.47 -9.17 -2.00
C ASN A 272 -10.49 -7.99 -1.86
N ASN A 273 -10.03 -7.68 -0.65
CA ASN A 273 -9.01 -6.65 -0.43
C ASN A 273 -7.63 -7.06 -0.97
N ILE A 274 -7.26 -8.34 -0.89
CA ILE A 274 -6.01 -8.85 -1.45
C ILE A 274 -6.09 -8.90 -2.99
N MET A 275 -7.25 -9.22 -3.56
CA MET A 275 -7.47 -9.24 -5.02
C MET A 275 -7.10 -7.89 -5.68
N GLN A 276 -7.52 -6.76 -5.12
CA GLN A 276 -7.12 -5.45 -5.66
C GLN A 276 -5.61 -5.16 -5.48
N LEU A 277 -4.97 -5.68 -4.42
CA LEU A 277 -3.50 -5.62 -4.24
C LEU A 277 -2.75 -6.54 -5.23
N LEU A 278 -3.42 -7.52 -5.82
CA LEU A 278 -2.92 -8.33 -6.93
C LEU A 278 -3.22 -7.69 -8.30
N GLY A 279 -4.14 -6.72 -8.35
CA GLY A 279 -4.52 -6.01 -9.58
C GLY A 279 -5.82 -6.51 -10.19
N ARG A 280 -6.62 -7.27 -9.44
CA ARG A 280 -7.96 -7.73 -9.80
C ARG A 280 -8.99 -6.84 -9.12
N TYR A 281 -9.57 -5.91 -9.87
CA TYR A 281 -10.38 -4.82 -9.30
C TYR A 281 -11.88 -5.04 -9.44
N HIS A 282 -12.35 -6.19 -9.93
CA HIS A 282 -13.78 -6.45 -10.11
C HIS A 282 -14.55 -6.68 -8.80
N LEU A 283 -13.85 -6.91 -7.68
CA LEU A 283 -14.45 -7.19 -6.37
C LEU A 283 -14.31 -6.03 -5.39
N LEU A 284 -15.32 -5.87 -4.54
CA LEU A 284 -15.33 -4.87 -3.47
C LEU A 284 -15.15 -5.52 -2.09
N PRO A 285 -14.18 -5.07 -1.27
CA PRO A 285 -14.10 -5.41 0.15
C PRO A 285 -15.06 -4.50 0.93
N LEU A 286 -16.32 -4.92 1.07
CA LEU A 286 -17.37 -4.10 1.70
C LEU A 286 -17.29 -4.13 3.24
N ASP A 287 -17.37 -2.96 3.86
CA ASP A 287 -17.27 -2.75 5.31
C ASP A 287 -18.08 -1.51 5.76
N THR A 288 -17.83 -1.01 6.97
CA THR A 288 -18.50 0.17 7.51
C THR A 288 -18.21 1.46 6.74
N GLU A 289 -17.03 1.59 6.10
CA GLU A 289 -16.75 2.74 5.21
C GLU A 289 -17.63 2.68 3.96
N THR A 290 -17.92 1.46 3.49
CA THR A 290 -18.86 1.25 2.38
C THR A 290 -20.27 1.73 2.73
N VAL A 291 -20.74 1.45 3.95
CA VAL A 291 -22.05 1.91 4.41
C VAL A 291 -22.09 3.43 4.47
N ARG A 292 -21.04 4.05 5.05
CA ARG A 292 -20.89 5.51 5.10
C ARG A 292 -20.89 6.13 3.71
N HIS A 293 -20.14 5.54 2.77
CA HIS A 293 -20.11 5.96 1.37
C HIS A 293 -21.47 5.83 0.69
N GLY A 294 -22.12 4.68 0.84
CA GLY A 294 -23.43 4.42 0.24
C GLY A 294 -24.50 5.41 0.72
N LYS A 295 -24.52 5.72 2.03
CA LYS A 295 -25.47 6.67 2.62
C LYS A 295 -25.12 8.13 2.30
N GLY A 296 -23.85 8.52 2.48
CA GLY A 296 -23.43 9.92 2.42
C GLY A 296 -23.09 10.44 1.02
N TYR A 297 -22.58 9.58 0.13
CA TYR A 297 -22.17 9.97 -1.22
C TYR A 297 -23.16 9.51 -2.29
N LEU A 298 -23.64 8.27 -2.20
CA LEU A 298 -24.62 7.72 -3.15
C LEU A 298 -26.09 7.97 -2.71
N GLU A 299 -26.29 8.58 -1.54
CA GLU A 299 -27.61 8.93 -0.98
C GLU A 299 -28.58 7.73 -0.86
N LEU A 300 -28.03 6.52 -0.75
CA LEU A 300 -28.79 5.29 -0.69
C LEU A 300 -29.45 5.14 0.68
N GLN A 301 -30.71 4.69 0.66
CA GLN A 301 -31.51 4.45 1.87
C GLN A 301 -31.60 2.95 2.20
N GLY A 302 -31.68 2.62 3.49
CA GLY A 302 -31.87 1.26 3.99
C GLY A 302 -30.97 0.87 5.16
N THR A 303 -31.11 -0.37 5.62
CA THR A 303 -30.23 -0.97 6.62
C THR A 303 -28.81 -1.16 6.07
N ASP A 304 -27.81 -1.28 6.93
CA ASP A 304 -26.41 -1.42 6.51
C ASP A 304 -26.20 -2.60 5.53
N ALA A 305 -26.86 -3.73 5.76
CA ALA A 305 -26.84 -4.88 4.84
C ALA A 305 -27.47 -4.55 3.47
N GLN A 306 -28.57 -3.79 3.45
CA GLN A 306 -29.19 -3.34 2.20
C GLN A 306 -28.29 -2.34 1.46
N ILE A 307 -27.63 -1.43 2.18
CA ILE A 307 -26.67 -0.48 1.60
C ILE A 307 -25.51 -1.22 0.96
N MET A 308 -24.89 -2.18 1.64
CA MET A 308 -23.80 -2.98 1.06
C MET A 308 -24.23 -3.68 -0.24
N LYS A 309 -25.43 -4.26 -0.29
CA LYS A 309 -25.98 -4.89 -1.50
C LYS A 309 -26.18 -3.87 -2.63
N LYS A 310 -26.75 -2.70 -2.32
CA LYS A 310 -26.97 -1.63 -3.31
C LYS A 310 -25.66 -1.04 -3.83
N VAL A 311 -24.67 -0.86 -2.95
CA VAL A 311 -23.32 -0.39 -3.33
C VAL A 311 -22.66 -1.40 -4.26
N LYS A 312 -22.72 -2.71 -3.94
CA LYS A 312 -22.21 -3.75 -4.84
C LYS A 312 -22.84 -3.64 -6.24
N ALA A 313 -24.16 -3.62 -6.32
CA ALA A 313 -24.90 -3.50 -7.58
C ALA A 313 -24.56 -2.21 -8.35
N TYR A 314 -24.36 -1.09 -7.64
CA TYR A 314 -24.03 0.19 -8.25
C TYR A 314 -22.71 0.17 -9.04
N TYR A 315 -21.71 -0.54 -8.52
CA TYR A 315 -20.38 -0.63 -9.13
C TYR A 315 -20.19 -1.81 -10.08
N GLU A 316 -21.13 -2.77 -10.14
CA GLU A 316 -21.08 -3.92 -11.07
C GLU A 316 -20.92 -3.47 -12.54
N ARG A 317 -21.53 -2.34 -12.93
CA ARG A 317 -21.40 -1.74 -14.27
C ARG A 317 -19.96 -1.39 -14.68
N LEU A 318 -19.03 -1.32 -13.73
CA LEU A 318 -17.64 -0.98 -13.97
C LEU A 318 -16.74 -2.21 -14.17
N GLY A 319 -17.29 -3.42 -14.05
CA GLY A 319 -16.58 -4.68 -14.32
C GLY A 319 -15.20 -4.73 -13.65
N GLU A 320 -14.16 -4.98 -14.46
CA GLU A 320 -12.75 -5.06 -14.07
C GLU A 320 -12.15 -3.82 -13.38
N HIS A 321 -12.93 -2.75 -13.20
CA HIS A 321 -12.49 -1.54 -12.53
C HIS A 321 -13.39 -1.10 -11.37
N ALA A 322 -14.35 -1.94 -10.94
CA ALA A 322 -15.29 -1.63 -9.88
C ALA A 322 -14.62 -1.06 -8.61
N PHE A 323 -13.58 -1.73 -8.10
CA PHE A 323 -12.84 -1.29 -6.92
C PHE A 323 -12.16 0.06 -7.12
N ARG A 324 -11.62 0.36 -8.31
CA ARG A 324 -10.90 1.61 -8.56
C ARG A 324 -11.80 2.81 -8.37
N SER A 325 -12.96 2.82 -9.01
CA SER A 325 -13.91 3.93 -8.87
C SER A 325 -14.49 4.00 -7.46
N TYR A 326 -14.90 2.87 -6.89
CA TYR A 326 -15.36 2.81 -5.51
C TYR A 326 -14.34 3.41 -4.53
N TRP A 327 -13.08 2.99 -4.63
CA TRP A 327 -12.03 3.47 -3.75
C TRP A 327 -11.67 4.93 -3.98
N PHE A 328 -11.56 5.38 -5.24
CA PHE A 328 -11.18 6.77 -5.50
C PHE A 328 -12.28 7.76 -5.16
N GLU A 329 -13.57 7.36 -5.20
CA GLU A 329 -14.66 8.19 -4.66
C GLU A 329 -14.57 8.31 -3.13
N LEU A 330 -14.37 7.20 -2.42
CA LEU A 330 -14.09 7.21 -0.98
C LEU A 330 -12.90 8.11 -0.64
N MET A 331 -11.85 8.01 -1.44
CA MET A 331 -10.64 8.82 -1.31
C MET A 331 -10.90 10.31 -1.56
N ASP A 332 -11.78 10.67 -2.50
CA ASP A 332 -12.17 12.06 -2.75
C ASP A 332 -12.91 12.69 -1.57
N ASP A 333 -13.77 11.93 -0.87
CA ASP A 333 -14.39 12.39 0.36
C ASP A 333 -13.35 12.66 1.46
N TYR A 334 -12.40 11.73 1.69
CA TYR A 334 -11.30 11.96 2.64
C TYR A 334 -10.46 13.19 2.26
N GLN A 335 -10.14 13.37 0.98
CA GLN A 335 -9.31 14.49 0.54
C GLN A 335 -10.03 15.84 0.55
N THR A 336 -11.36 15.83 0.41
CA THR A 336 -12.16 17.05 0.59
C THR A 336 -12.05 17.55 2.03
N ARG A 337 -11.96 16.64 3.01
CA ARG A 337 -11.89 16.96 4.45
C ARG A 337 -10.46 17.21 4.95
N LYS A 338 -9.47 16.49 4.41
CA LYS A 338 -8.09 16.46 4.92
C LYS A 338 -7.06 17.03 3.95
N GLY A 339 -7.49 17.55 2.81
CA GLY A 339 -6.62 17.91 1.70
C GLY A 339 -6.14 16.69 0.89
N PRO A 340 -5.48 16.91 -0.25
CA PRO A 340 -5.00 15.83 -1.11
C PRO A 340 -4.10 14.83 -0.38
N SER A 341 -4.15 13.55 -0.75
CA SER A 341 -3.44 12.48 -0.02
C SER A 341 -1.92 12.66 0.07
N TRP A 342 -1.30 13.30 -0.92
CA TRP A 342 0.13 13.64 -0.88
C TRP A 342 0.50 14.73 0.13
N THR A 343 -0.48 15.36 0.78
CA THR A 343 -0.25 16.27 1.92
C THR A 343 -0.34 15.55 3.26
N TRP A 344 -0.80 14.29 3.30
CA TRP A 344 -1.00 13.56 4.54
C TRP A 344 0.34 13.07 5.10
N SER A 345 0.61 13.40 6.36
CA SER A 345 1.75 12.86 7.10
C SER A 345 1.29 11.81 8.11
N HIS A 346 2.23 11.07 8.70
CA HIS A 346 1.93 10.14 9.80
C HIS A 346 1.25 10.81 11.01
N ARG A 347 1.37 12.13 11.18
CA ARG A 347 0.66 12.87 12.23
C ARG A 347 -0.85 12.94 11.98
N VAL A 348 -1.26 12.99 10.71
CA VAL A 348 -2.68 13.05 10.30
C VAL A 348 -3.27 11.65 10.12
N ALA A 349 -2.42 10.63 9.97
CA ALA A 349 -2.80 9.24 9.71
C ALA A 349 -3.78 8.66 10.73
N GLY A 350 -3.74 9.05 12.01
CA GLY A 350 -4.68 8.56 13.02
C GLY A 350 -6.13 9.08 12.89
N SER A 351 -6.40 10.03 11.98
CA SER A 351 -7.70 10.72 11.89
C SER A 351 -8.68 10.12 10.88
N PHE A 352 -8.31 9.05 10.17
CA PHE A 352 -9.18 8.37 9.21
C PHE A 352 -9.97 7.26 9.92
N THR A 353 -11.21 7.53 10.29
CA THR A 353 -12.10 6.53 10.93
C THR A 353 -13.54 6.91 10.62
N ALA A 354 -14.30 6.04 9.93
CA ALA A 354 -15.70 6.26 9.55
C ALA A 354 -16.53 6.87 10.68
N SER A 355 -16.48 6.26 11.87
CA SER A 355 -17.28 6.66 13.03
C SER A 355 -16.81 7.96 13.69
N LYS A 356 -15.83 8.65 13.12
CA LYS A 356 -15.28 9.94 13.61
C LYS A 356 -15.31 11.01 12.51
N LEU A 357 -16.00 10.74 11.40
CA LEU A 357 -16.12 11.63 10.25
C LEU A 357 -17.54 12.16 10.09
N ASP A 358 -18.29 12.25 11.19
CA ASP A 358 -19.59 12.92 11.21
C ASP A 358 -19.43 14.44 11.10
#